data_AF-A0A524F205-F1
#
_entry.id   AF-A0A524F205-F1
#
_cell.length_a   1.000
_cell.length_b   1.000
_cell.length_c   1.000
_cell.angle_alpha   90.00
_cell.angle_beta   90.00
_cell.angle_gamma   90.00
#
_symmetry.space_group_name_H-M   'P 1'
#
loop_
_entity.id
_entity.type
_entity.pdbx_description
1 polymer ?
#
loop_
_entity_poly.entity_id
_entity_poly.type
_entity_poly.pdbx_seq_one_letter_code
_entity_poly.pdbx_strand_id
1 'polypeptide(L)'
;MIRTKITKRKTIAAKFTVLTALVFIPLILIGAFGGFIGFFFNDLASHAFSRELNFYDPNEWNSMSTISSSLDEMDDLADFYQLRQLPNETSGVNYHTPINLSVNCDRWTTVALNNTVRRYHLTDNAGLYTGASLATECIRYKTLTNPAEQVESLKLIKRLATGLSMLMAVPNGGLGPKFPGQTLARFYAMPEQWNDANYSEMFSDTHYKMFNGTDGTAMGGEDYSQWRVRLYTSKDELGGYFFGLAAAIKLIDNPEVEAEVEIRDIIRKIIGQIANGFLDSMYQEVHGDGNPCGAHLENMFTLTGEWKMVLMKMATLAYPENDRYAQLYNYYCTREMYQAHSPHIGESNTVDEYYANGFTHNMLMAYVLMEDNPTQVDRFIKTHERDYKLFRYQRNAQTNAVFLAFNAKRSSTSTRYNQSELDEILHDTLDQLYQFTAYPIYDDSYGGADKAVRREDLGGDWMILDPKIQKWKNFFDYNPIGKLFRWLPGELMDGMLDDRYLKPRTVSMYRVDTFIWNSNPYSPTDNIWSFIRRSSDYVEERIGISYTLPYYLLKYYGYLEGL
;
A
#
# COMPACT_ATOMS: atom_id res chain seq x y z
N MET A 1 8.62 -54.52 -60.00
CA MET A 1 7.16 -54.53 -59.77
C MET A 1 6.91 -54.02 -58.36
N ILE A 2 6.30 -52.84 -58.24
CA ILE A 2 6.12 -52.09 -56.97
C ILE A 2 5.11 -52.84 -56.09
N ARG A 3 5.54 -53.28 -54.89
CA ARG A 3 4.63 -53.85 -53.87
C ARG A 3 3.95 -52.71 -53.13
N THR A 4 2.73 -52.38 -53.53
CA THR A 4 1.84 -51.47 -52.81
C THR A 4 1.43 -52.14 -51.49
N LYS A 5 1.90 -51.60 -50.35
CA LYS A 5 1.44 -52.01 -49.01
C LYS A 5 -0.02 -51.61 -48.86
N ILE A 6 -0.94 -52.57 -49.00
CA ILE A 6 -2.35 -52.37 -48.67
C ILE A 6 -2.49 -52.43 -47.15
N THR A 7 -2.52 -51.27 -46.51
CA THR A 7 -2.84 -51.12 -45.09
C THR A 7 -4.31 -51.52 -44.88
N LYS A 8 -4.58 -52.62 -44.16
CA LYS A 8 -5.95 -53.09 -43.90
C LYS A 8 -6.77 -51.97 -43.21
N ARG A 9 -7.97 -51.65 -43.74
CA ARG A 9 -8.90 -50.64 -43.20
C ARG A 9 -9.12 -50.70 -41.67
N LYS A 10 -9.12 -51.89 -41.07
CA LYS A 10 -9.31 -52.08 -39.61
C LYS A 10 -8.19 -51.48 -38.75
N THR A 11 -6.94 -51.53 -39.20
CA THR A 11 -5.78 -50.95 -38.48
C THR A 11 -5.75 -49.42 -38.53
N ILE A 12 -6.40 -48.82 -39.53
CA ILE A 12 -6.54 -47.36 -39.65
C ILE A 12 -7.57 -46.87 -38.63
N ALA A 13 -8.73 -47.53 -38.53
CA ALA A 13 -9.76 -47.21 -37.54
C ALA A 13 -9.23 -47.30 -36.10
N ALA A 14 -8.53 -48.37 -35.74
CA ALA A 14 -7.94 -48.50 -34.40
C ALA A 14 -6.88 -47.42 -34.08
N LYS A 15 -6.04 -47.06 -35.06
CA LYS A 15 -5.08 -45.96 -34.91
C LYS A 15 -5.76 -44.60 -34.74
N PHE A 16 -6.84 -44.34 -35.48
CA PHE A 16 -7.64 -43.13 -35.29
C PHE A 16 -8.36 -43.13 -33.95
N THR A 17 -8.91 -44.25 -33.50
CA THR A 17 -9.52 -44.36 -32.15
C THR A 17 -8.50 -44.08 -31.05
N VAL A 18 -7.28 -44.62 -31.15
CA VAL A 18 -6.20 -44.36 -30.20
C VAL A 18 -5.76 -42.90 -30.25
N LEU A 19 -5.60 -42.32 -31.44
CA LEU A 19 -5.27 -40.90 -31.62
C LEU A 19 -6.37 -40.00 -31.03
N THR A 20 -7.63 -40.31 -31.27
CA THR A 20 -8.77 -39.60 -30.69
C THR A 20 -8.79 -39.72 -29.17
N ALA A 21 -8.64 -40.92 -28.62
CA ALA A 21 -8.74 -41.17 -27.19
C ALA A 21 -7.54 -40.64 -26.38
N LEU A 22 -6.31 -40.73 -26.92
CA LEU A 22 -5.10 -40.36 -26.20
C LEU A 22 -4.57 -38.96 -26.51
N VAL A 23 -4.98 -38.35 -27.62
CA VAL A 23 -4.49 -37.02 -28.03
C VAL A 23 -5.63 -36.02 -28.05
N PHE A 24 -6.69 -36.28 -28.82
CA PHE A 24 -7.76 -35.29 -28.99
C PHE A 24 -8.66 -35.14 -27.77
N ILE A 25 -9.04 -36.24 -27.09
CA ILE A 25 -9.85 -36.14 -25.86
C ILE A 25 -9.08 -35.38 -24.78
N PRO A 26 -7.80 -35.68 -24.45
CA PRO A 26 -7.04 -34.88 -23.50
C PRO A 26 -6.90 -33.41 -23.91
N LEU A 27 -6.63 -33.11 -25.19
CA LEU A 27 -6.57 -31.73 -25.68
C LEU A 27 -7.92 -30.99 -25.53
N ILE A 28 -9.04 -31.65 -25.84
CA ILE A 28 -10.38 -31.09 -25.67
C ILE A 28 -10.67 -30.86 -24.19
N LEU A 29 -10.31 -31.81 -23.31
CA LEU A 29 -10.50 -31.67 -21.87
C LEU A 29 -9.62 -30.57 -21.27
N ILE A 30 -8.36 -30.45 -21.68
CA ILE A 30 -7.46 -29.37 -21.29
C ILE A 30 -8.00 -28.02 -21.78
N GLY A 31 -8.45 -27.94 -23.04
CA GLY A 31 -9.04 -26.73 -23.60
C GLY A 31 -10.35 -26.32 -22.93
N ALA A 32 -11.23 -27.29 -22.65
CA ALA A 32 -12.48 -27.06 -21.92
C ALA A 32 -12.20 -26.64 -20.47
N PHE A 33 -11.21 -27.25 -19.82
CA PHE A 33 -10.76 -26.85 -18.48
C PHE A 33 -10.19 -25.44 -18.47
N GLY A 34 -9.27 -25.11 -19.39
CA GLY A 34 -8.72 -23.77 -19.54
C GLY A 34 -9.79 -22.71 -19.83
N GLY A 35 -10.76 -23.04 -20.69
CA GLY A 35 -11.91 -22.18 -20.97
C GLY A 35 -12.83 -22.00 -19.76
N PHE A 36 -13.06 -23.05 -18.99
CA PHE A 36 -13.82 -22.99 -17.73
C PHE A 36 -13.13 -22.08 -16.71
N ILE A 37 -11.82 -22.29 -16.48
CA ILE A 37 -11.01 -21.47 -15.57
C ILE A 37 -11.03 -20.00 -15.99
N GLY A 38 -10.81 -19.71 -17.27
CA GLY A 38 -10.83 -18.34 -17.79
C GLY A 38 -12.20 -17.66 -17.63
N PHE A 39 -13.29 -18.39 -17.92
CA PHE A 39 -14.65 -17.88 -17.72
C PHE A 39 -14.95 -17.62 -16.24
N PHE A 40 -14.58 -18.55 -15.37
CA PHE A 40 -14.76 -18.44 -13.93
C PHE A 40 -14.10 -17.19 -13.35
N PHE A 41 -12.82 -16.97 -13.64
CA PHE A 41 -12.09 -15.80 -13.14
C PHE A 41 -12.65 -14.48 -13.68
N ASN A 42 -12.94 -14.43 -14.98
CA ASN A 42 -13.52 -13.23 -15.59
C ASN A 42 -14.91 -12.92 -15.00
N ASP A 43 -15.74 -13.93 -14.74
CA ASP A 43 -17.06 -13.75 -14.13
C ASP A 43 -16.95 -13.26 -12.68
N LEU A 44 -16.06 -13.83 -11.86
CA LEU A 44 -15.84 -13.33 -10.49
C LEU A 44 -15.32 -11.89 -10.46
N ALA A 45 -14.35 -11.57 -11.31
CA ALA A 45 -13.76 -10.25 -11.32
C ALA A 45 -14.70 -9.19 -11.90
N SER A 46 -15.62 -9.60 -12.78
CA SER A 46 -16.66 -8.71 -13.33
C SER A 46 -17.54 -8.05 -12.28
N HIS A 47 -17.58 -8.53 -11.04
CA HIS A 47 -18.19 -7.81 -9.92
C HIS A 47 -17.57 -6.43 -9.67
N ALA A 48 -16.24 -6.30 -9.74
CA ALA A 48 -15.56 -5.03 -9.54
C ALA A 48 -15.88 -4.02 -10.66
N PHE A 49 -16.22 -4.49 -11.86
CA PHE A 49 -16.40 -3.68 -13.07
C PHE A 49 -17.86 -3.43 -13.46
N SER A 50 -18.76 -4.39 -13.22
CA SER A 50 -20.16 -4.33 -13.60
C SER A 50 -21.04 -3.81 -12.47
N ARG A 51 -20.44 -3.14 -11.47
CA ARG A 51 -21.14 -2.41 -10.40
C ARG A 51 -21.86 -1.17 -10.94
N GLU A 52 -22.38 -1.25 -12.19
CA GLU A 52 -23.21 -0.22 -12.83
C GLU A 52 -24.12 0.40 -11.77
N LEU A 53 -23.86 1.70 -11.49
CA LEU A 53 -24.68 2.82 -10.99
C LEU A 53 -25.91 2.59 -10.07
N ASN A 54 -26.47 1.39 -9.97
CA ASN A 54 -27.67 1.08 -9.21
C ASN A 54 -27.41 0.86 -7.72
N PHE A 55 -26.16 0.63 -7.30
CA PHE A 55 -25.78 0.40 -5.89
C PHE A 55 -24.81 1.45 -5.33
N TYR A 56 -24.24 2.26 -6.22
CA TYR A 56 -23.44 3.43 -5.88
C TYR A 56 -24.34 4.64 -6.12
N ASP A 57 -24.87 5.22 -5.05
CA ASP A 57 -25.79 6.35 -5.14
C ASP A 57 -25.09 7.62 -4.63
N PRO A 58 -24.65 8.52 -5.51
CA PRO A 58 -24.12 9.83 -5.13
C PRO A 58 -25.11 10.67 -4.32
N ASN A 59 -26.41 10.38 -4.37
CA ASN A 59 -27.41 11.07 -3.54
C ASN A 59 -27.31 10.70 -2.05
N GLU A 60 -26.59 9.63 -1.69
CA GLU A 60 -26.31 9.28 -0.29
C GLU A 60 -25.15 10.10 0.30
N TRP A 61 -24.43 10.91 -0.50
CA TRP A 61 -23.26 11.65 -0.03
C TRP A 61 -23.65 13.02 0.52
N ASN A 62 -22.81 13.56 1.39
CA ASN A 62 -22.93 14.95 1.81
C ASN A 62 -22.79 15.85 0.58
N SER A 63 -23.63 16.89 0.48
CA SER A 63 -23.56 17.81 -0.66
C SER A 63 -22.23 18.54 -0.67
N MET A 64 -21.72 18.88 -1.86
CA MET A 64 -20.51 19.69 -2.00
C MET A 64 -20.59 21.01 -1.23
N SER A 65 -21.78 21.63 -1.14
CA SER A 65 -21.97 22.84 -0.32
C SER A 65 -21.71 22.61 1.18
N THR A 66 -22.08 21.44 1.70
CA THR A 66 -21.87 21.06 3.10
C THR A 66 -20.39 20.81 3.35
N ILE A 67 -19.74 20.08 2.45
CA ILE A 67 -18.30 19.80 2.51
C ILE A 67 -17.49 21.09 2.44
N SER A 68 -17.76 21.96 1.45
CA SER A 68 -17.10 23.26 1.31
C SER A 68 -17.23 24.13 2.55
N SER A 69 -18.40 24.13 3.22
CA SER A 69 -18.58 24.92 4.45
C SER A 69 -17.81 24.41 5.66
N SER A 70 -17.26 23.18 5.60
CA SER A 70 -16.50 22.53 6.67
C SER A 70 -15.02 22.33 6.31
N LEU A 71 -14.49 23.05 5.31
CA LEU A 71 -13.07 22.94 4.95
C LEU A 71 -12.13 23.33 6.09
N ASP A 72 -12.49 24.34 6.89
CA ASP A 72 -11.71 24.73 8.07
C ASP A 72 -11.67 23.60 9.12
N GLU A 73 -12.80 22.93 9.37
CA GLU A 73 -12.87 21.77 10.28
C GLU A 73 -12.03 20.60 9.77
N MET A 74 -12.01 20.41 8.44
CA MET A 74 -11.19 19.41 7.79
C MET A 74 -9.69 19.72 7.89
N ASP A 75 -9.29 21.00 7.79
CA ASP A 75 -7.90 21.43 7.96
C ASP A 75 -7.45 21.28 9.42
N ASP A 76 -8.29 21.71 10.37
CA ASP A 76 -8.07 21.54 11.81
C ASP A 76 -7.87 20.06 12.16
N LEU A 77 -8.66 19.16 11.56
CA LEU A 77 -8.51 17.72 11.75
C LEU A 77 -7.20 17.19 11.15
N ALA A 78 -6.78 17.70 10.00
CA ALA A 78 -5.51 17.32 9.36
C ALA A 78 -4.32 17.70 10.24
N ASP A 79 -4.28 18.96 10.70
CA ASP A 79 -3.22 19.49 11.55
C ASP A 79 -3.19 18.80 12.90
N PHE A 80 -4.37 18.48 13.45
CA PHE A 80 -4.48 17.70 14.65
C PHE A 80 -3.73 16.35 14.54
N TYR A 81 -3.94 15.59 13.45
CA TYR A 81 -3.25 14.30 13.28
C TYR A 81 -1.74 14.45 13.12
N GLN A 82 -1.27 15.56 12.54
CA GLN A 82 0.16 15.83 12.39
C GLN A 82 0.80 16.21 13.72
N LEU A 83 0.15 17.06 14.52
CA LEU A 83 0.62 17.44 15.85
C LEU A 83 0.80 16.22 16.77
N ARG A 84 -0.03 15.18 16.61
CA ARG A 84 0.07 13.95 17.40
C ARG A 84 1.30 13.09 17.05
N GLN A 85 1.96 13.32 15.91
CA GLN A 85 3.20 12.64 15.54
C GLN A 85 4.46 13.32 16.12
N LEU A 86 4.35 14.57 16.56
CA LEU A 86 5.45 15.32 17.16
C LEU A 86 5.59 15.02 18.66
N PRO A 87 6.82 14.92 19.19
CA PRO A 87 7.04 14.81 20.62
C PRO A 87 6.80 16.20 21.25
N ASN A 88 5.86 16.31 22.18
CA ASN A 88 5.58 17.61 22.80
C ASN A 88 6.42 17.80 24.08
N GLU A 89 7.53 18.54 23.97
CA GLU A 89 8.43 18.83 25.10
C GLU A 89 7.82 19.79 26.14
N THR A 90 6.76 20.53 25.79
CA THR A 90 6.30 21.69 26.55
C THR A 90 4.94 21.50 27.24
N SER A 91 4.12 20.54 26.84
CA SER A 91 2.71 20.42 27.30
C SER A 91 2.45 19.32 28.34
N GLY A 92 3.45 18.55 28.75
CA GLY A 92 3.26 17.42 29.66
C GLY A 92 2.42 16.28 29.05
N VAL A 93 2.24 16.31 27.73
CA VAL A 93 1.52 15.30 26.96
C VAL A 93 2.50 14.56 26.07
N ASN A 94 2.72 13.28 26.36
CA ASN A 94 3.61 12.42 25.59
C ASN A 94 2.89 11.88 24.34
N TYR A 95 2.52 12.77 23.42
CA TYR A 95 2.21 12.32 22.06
C TYR A 95 3.54 11.87 21.44
N HIS A 96 3.74 10.56 21.33
CA HIS A 96 4.96 10.01 20.75
C HIS A 96 4.62 8.76 19.96
N THR A 97 4.72 8.86 18.63
CA THR A 97 4.71 7.70 17.74
C THR A 97 6.13 7.17 17.56
N PRO A 98 6.44 5.95 18.03
CA PRO A 98 7.76 5.37 17.86
C PRO A 98 7.97 5.08 16.38
N ILE A 99 9.01 5.67 15.83
CA ILE A 99 9.40 5.51 14.42
C ILE A 99 9.94 4.10 14.12
N ASN A 100 10.13 3.28 15.15
CA ASN A 100 10.84 1.98 15.10
C ASN A 100 9.98 0.74 15.36
N LEU A 101 8.76 0.88 15.89
CA LEU A 101 7.87 -0.24 16.25
C LEU A 101 6.53 -0.26 15.51
N SER A 102 6.31 0.73 14.65
CA SER A 102 4.99 1.07 14.10
C SER A 102 4.11 1.90 15.05
N VAL A 103 3.01 2.31 14.46
CA VAL A 103 2.47 3.65 14.44
C VAL A 103 1.21 3.77 15.31
N ASN A 104 0.96 2.72 16.07
CA ASN A 104 -0.24 2.54 16.85
C ASN A 104 0.11 2.35 18.31
N CYS A 105 -0.65 2.98 19.19
CA CYS A 105 -0.38 2.92 20.62
C CYS A 105 -1.67 2.81 21.43
N ASP A 106 -1.63 2.13 22.56
CA ASP A 106 -2.67 2.24 23.58
C ASP A 106 -2.38 3.49 24.42
N ARG A 107 -3.38 4.33 24.65
CA ARG A 107 -3.37 5.42 25.63
C ARG A 107 -4.33 5.12 26.76
N TRP A 108 -3.99 5.55 27.97
CA TRP A 108 -4.93 5.45 29.09
C TRP A 108 -6.13 6.37 28.87
N THR A 109 -7.34 5.95 29.24
CA THR A 109 -8.59 6.75 29.13
C THR A 109 -8.89 7.56 30.39
N THR A 110 -8.20 7.29 31.50
CA THR A 110 -8.42 8.01 32.75
C THR A 110 -7.96 9.46 32.63
N VAL A 111 -8.75 10.43 33.08
CA VAL A 111 -8.48 11.88 33.00
C VAL A 111 -7.08 12.27 33.52
N ALA A 112 -6.54 11.54 34.50
CA ALA A 112 -5.20 11.77 35.05
C ALA A 112 -4.04 11.32 34.12
N LEU A 113 -4.31 10.46 33.13
CA LEU A 113 -3.33 9.80 32.26
C LEU A 113 -3.70 9.86 30.76
N ASN A 114 -4.73 10.62 30.36
CA ASN A 114 -5.32 10.67 29.00
C ASN A 114 -4.35 11.06 27.85
N ASN A 115 -3.10 11.35 28.24
CA ASN A 115 -2.03 11.91 27.43
C ASN A 115 -0.72 11.12 27.58
N THR A 116 -0.82 9.91 28.15
CA THR A 116 0.30 9.00 28.35
C THR A 116 0.10 7.73 27.54
N VAL A 117 1.13 7.36 26.78
CA VAL A 117 1.15 6.07 26.10
C VAL A 117 1.30 4.97 27.13
N ARG A 118 0.36 4.03 27.11
CA ARG A 118 0.38 2.79 27.88
C ARG A 118 1.26 1.75 27.22
N ARG A 119 1.08 1.56 25.91
CA ARG A 119 1.75 0.52 25.13
C ARG A 119 1.91 0.92 23.68
N TYR A 120 3.00 0.47 23.05
CA TYR A 120 3.15 0.49 21.60
C TYR A 120 2.82 -0.87 20.97
N HIS A 121 2.17 -0.84 19.81
CA HIS A 121 1.81 -2.04 19.06
C HIS A 121 2.82 -2.32 17.96
N LEU A 122 3.26 -3.58 17.86
CA LEU A 122 4.10 -4.09 16.79
C LEU A 122 3.22 -4.50 15.60
N THR A 123 2.82 -3.57 14.72
CA THR A 123 1.86 -3.91 13.64
C THR A 123 2.49 -4.49 12.38
N ASP A 124 3.69 -5.07 12.49
CA ASP A 124 4.57 -5.50 11.40
C ASP A 124 4.84 -4.48 10.26
N ASN A 125 4.51 -3.18 10.36
CA ASN A 125 4.42 -2.28 9.19
C ASN A 125 5.12 -0.91 9.34
N ALA A 126 6.27 -0.78 10.01
CA ALA A 126 6.88 0.56 10.22
C ALA A 126 7.36 1.19 8.91
N GLY A 127 7.85 0.42 7.94
CA GLY A 127 8.31 0.95 6.66
C GLY A 127 7.16 1.60 5.87
N LEU A 128 6.00 0.95 5.87
CA LEU A 128 4.78 1.46 5.23
C LEU A 128 4.36 2.79 5.85
N TYR A 129 4.10 2.80 7.16
CA TYR A 129 3.51 3.97 7.80
C TYR A 129 4.50 5.13 7.94
N THR A 130 5.75 4.87 8.33
CA THR A 130 6.75 5.93 8.47
C THR A 130 7.06 6.56 7.11
N GLY A 131 7.19 5.74 6.06
CA GLY A 131 7.43 6.22 4.71
C GLY A 131 6.25 7.01 4.15
N ALA A 132 5.02 6.52 4.32
CA ALA A 132 3.85 7.24 3.87
C ALA A 132 3.60 8.53 4.68
N SER A 133 3.89 8.54 5.99
CA SER A 133 3.85 9.77 6.80
C SER A 133 4.90 10.78 6.36
N LEU A 134 6.11 10.32 6.02
CA LEU A 134 7.14 11.20 5.45
C LEU A 134 6.66 11.81 4.14
N ALA A 135 6.07 11.01 3.24
CA ALA A 135 5.52 11.52 2.00
C ALA A 135 4.43 12.56 2.25
N THR A 136 3.50 12.25 3.15
CA THR A 136 2.39 13.14 3.54
C THR A 136 2.92 14.46 4.09
N GLU A 137 3.92 14.43 4.97
CA GLU A 137 4.45 15.65 5.57
C GLU A 137 5.29 16.47 4.59
N CYS A 138 6.04 15.84 3.69
CA CYS A 138 6.72 16.55 2.60
C CYS A 138 5.73 17.25 1.65
N ILE A 139 4.58 16.61 1.38
CA ILE A 139 3.50 17.19 0.59
C ILE A 139 2.86 18.34 1.36
N ARG A 140 2.51 18.14 2.63
CA ARG A 140 1.99 19.19 3.53
C ARG A 140 2.90 20.40 3.54
N TYR A 141 4.20 20.22 3.78
CA TYR A 141 5.22 21.27 3.80
C TYR A 141 5.11 22.22 2.59
N LYS A 142 4.91 21.66 1.39
CA LYS A 142 4.77 22.46 0.16
C LYS A 142 3.43 23.17 0.01
N THR A 143 2.41 22.77 0.76
CA THR A 143 1.09 23.44 0.81
C THR A 143 0.98 24.48 1.91
N LEU A 144 1.92 24.53 2.85
CA LEU A 144 1.91 25.49 3.96
C LEU A 144 2.32 26.88 3.49
N THR A 145 1.57 27.88 3.95
CA THR A 145 1.86 29.31 3.71
C THR A 145 2.44 30.00 4.94
N ASN A 146 2.25 29.42 6.13
CA ASN A 146 2.75 29.95 7.40
C ASN A 146 4.19 29.47 7.68
N PRO A 147 5.19 30.38 7.79
CA PRO A 147 6.57 30.00 8.07
C PRO A 147 6.78 29.24 9.40
N ALA A 148 5.96 29.51 10.41
CA ALA A 148 6.08 28.83 11.70
C ALA A 148 5.68 27.34 11.59
N GLU A 149 4.61 27.05 10.86
CA GLU A 149 4.16 25.68 10.60
C GLU A 149 5.13 24.93 9.68
N GLN A 150 5.77 25.63 8.74
CA GLN A 150 6.84 25.08 7.90
C GLN A 150 8.03 24.60 8.75
N VAL A 151 8.42 25.35 9.79
CA VAL A 151 9.48 24.94 10.72
C VAL A 151 9.07 23.68 11.50
N GLU A 152 7.84 23.61 12.01
CA GLU A 152 7.35 22.40 12.69
C GLU A 152 7.28 21.19 11.76
N SER A 153 6.86 21.41 10.51
CA SER A 153 6.83 20.39 9.46
C SER A 153 8.22 19.82 9.20
N LEU A 154 9.24 20.68 9.06
CA LEU A 154 10.63 20.25 8.87
C LEU A 154 11.17 19.45 10.06
N LYS A 155 10.76 19.75 11.29
CA LYS A 155 11.11 18.93 12.47
C LYS A 155 10.54 17.52 12.36
N LEU A 156 9.27 17.39 11.96
CA LEU A 156 8.63 16.09 11.76
C LEU A 156 9.27 15.33 10.60
N ILE A 157 9.54 15.99 9.47
CA ILE A 157 10.23 15.40 8.31
C ILE A 157 11.61 14.88 8.72
N LYS A 158 12.40 15.67 9.44
CA LYS A 158 13.72 15.25 9.93
C LYS A 158 13.62 14.04 10.86
N ARG A 159 12.64 14.02 11.76
CA ARG A 159 12.38 12.88 12.65
C ARG A 159 12.02 11.62 11.84
N LEU A 160 11.11 11.72 10.88
CA LEU A 160 10.69 10.60 10.04
C LEU A 160 11.82 10.09 9.15
N ALA A 161 12.59 10.99 8.52
CA ALA A 161 13.78 10.65 7.74
C ALA A 161 14.85 9.96 8.60
N THR A 162 15.03 10.40 9.85
CA THR A 162 15.90 9.72 10.83
C THR A 162 15.33 8.34 11.19
N GLY A 163 14.01 8.20 11.36
CA GLY A 163 13.37 6.92 11.61
C GLY A 163 13.60 5.91 10.49
N LEU A 164 13.37 6.33 9.24
CA LEU A 164 13.67 5.51 8.06
C LEU A 164 15.16 5.20 7.98
N SER A 165 16.03 6.18 8.23
CA SER A 165 17.47 5.93 8.24
C SER A 165 17.81 4.85 9.25
N MET A 166 17.22 4.83 10.44
CA MET A 166 17.46 3.81 11.46
C MET A 166 16.94 2.41 11.09
N LEU A 167 15.93 2.29 10.22
CA LEU A 167 15.57 0.99 9.61
C LEU A 167 16.70 0.41 8.74
N MET A 168 17.74 1.19 8.47
CA MET A 168 18.98 0.80 7.78
C MET A 168 20.28 1.07 8.54
N ALA A 169 20.33 2.09 9.41
CA ALA A 169 21.53 2.74 9.93
C ALA A 169 21.97 2.17 11.28
N VAL A 170 21.13 1.35 11.92
CA VAL A 170 21.62 0.43 12.93
C VAL A 170 22.60 -0.49 12.24
N PRO A 171 23.92 -0.41 12.44
CA PRO A 171 24.87 -0.23 11.33
C PRO A 171 24.53 -1.25 10.26
N ASN A 172 24.04 -0.79 9.11
CA ASN A 172 23.74 -1.77 8.07
C ASN A 172 22.60 -2.72 8.54
N GLY A 173 21.50 -2.23 9.10
CA GLY A 173 20.33 -2.99 9.60
C GLY A 173 20.54 -4.15 10.59
N GLY A 174 21.71 -4.37 11.19
CA GLY A 174 22.00 -5.67 11.80
C GLY A 174 22.48 -6.73 10.82
N LEU A 175 23.04 -6.25 9.72
CA LEU A 175 23.34 -6.92 8.50
C LEU A 175 24.70 -6.39 8.01
N GLY A 176 25.80 -6.87 8.59
CA GLY A 176 27.16 -6.34 8.42
C GLY A 176 27.65 -6.43 6.97
N PRO A 177 28.96 -6.39 6.68
CA PRO A 177 29.45 -6.61 5.30
C PRO A 177 29.02 -7.96 4.68
N LYS A 178 28.41 -8.86 5.47
CA LYS A 178 27.74 -10.09 5.03
C LYS A 178 26.37 -9.87 4.42
N PHE A 179 25.77 -8.69 4.53
CA PHE A 179 24.44 -8.42 4.04
C PHE A 179 24.39 -7.13 3.21
N PRO A 180 23.66 -7.15 2.10
CA PRO A 180 23.62 -6.04 1.17
C PRO A 180 22.67 -4.94 1.69
N GLY A 181 23.05 -3.69 1.47
CA GLY A 181 22.33 -2.48 1.92
C GLY A 181 20.91 -2.25 1.36
N GLN A 182 20.30 -3.29 0.77
CA GLN A 182 18.92 -3.31 0.29
C GLN A 182 17.95 -3.99 1.29
N THR A 183 18.46 -4.71 2.29
CA THR A 183 17.60 -5.37 3.29
C THR A 183 17.20 -4.35 4.35
N LEU A 184 15.94 -3.89 4.28
CA LEU A 184 15.36 -2.95 5.25
C LEU A 184 14.75 -3.72 6.41
N ALA A 185 14.97 -3.27 7.65
CA ALA A 185 14.28 -3.84 8.80
C ALA A 185 12.79 -3.42 8.81
N ARG A 186 11.92 -4.30 9.30
CA ARG A 186 10.52 -3.98 9.64
C ARG A 186 10.46 -3.14 10.91
N PHE A 187 11.27 -3.51 11.91
CA PHE A 187 11.41 -2.82 13.20
C PHE A 187 12.82 -2.94 13.73
N TYR A 188 13.17 -2.05 14.66
CA TYR A 188 14.39 -2.18 15.45
C TYR A 188 14.14 -1.86 16.92
N ALA A 189 14.97 -2.44 17.79
CA ALA A 189 15.01 -2.15 19.21
C ALA A 189 16.45 -1.89 19.65
N MET A 190 16.65 -0.82 20.42
CA MET A 190 17.93 -0.46 21.02
C MET A 190 18.21 -1.32 22.27
N PRO A 191 19.47 -1.51 22.70
CA PRO A 191 19.80 -2.32 23.88
C PRO A 191 19.09 -1.86 25.16
N GLU A 192 18.87 -0.55 25.31
CA GLU A 192 18.19 0.04 26.47
C GLU A 192 16.73 -0.41 26.58
N GLN A 193 16.14 -0.84 25.46
CA GLN A 193 14.75 -1.28 25.37
C GLN A 193 14.57 -2.74 25.79
N TRP A 194 15.64 -3.45 26.17
CA TRP A 194 15.59 -4.84 26.64
C TRP A 194 14.58 -5.05 27.79
N ASN A 195 14.50 -4.07 28.70
CA ASN A 195 13.59 -4.12 29.84
C ASN A 195 12.26 -3.37 29.60
N ASP A 196 12.05 -2.84 28.39
CA ASP A 196 10.78 -2.21 28.03
C ASP A 196 9.79 -3.30 27.58
N ALA A 197 8.67 -3.40 28.30
CA ALA A 197 7.62 -4.37 28.00
C ALA A 197 7.06 -4.22 26.57
N ASN A 198 7.15 -3.03 25.98
CA ASN A 198 6.74 -2.76 24.59
C ASN A 198 7.62 -3.49 23.54
N TYR A 199 8.85 -3.84 23.91
CA TYR A 199 9.84 -4.43 23.01
C TYR A 199 10.13 -5.91 23.33
N SER A 200 9.47 -6.48 24.34
CA SER A 200 9.73 -7.85 24.81
C SER A 200 9.74 -8.93 23.71
N GLU A 201 8.88 -8.83 22.69
CA GLU A 201 8.87 -9.75 21.55
C GLU A 201 10.12 -9.63 20.67
N MET A 202 10.69 -8.43 20.52
CA MET A 202 11.88 -8.16 19.70
C MET A 202 13.14 -8.84 20.25
N PHE A 203 13.17 -9.06 21.56
CA PHE A 203 14.28 -9.73 22.26
C PHE A 203 14.04 -11.25 22.45
N SER A 204 13.02 -11.81 21.82
CA SER A 204 12.75 -13.24 21.83
C SER A 204 13.66 -13.99 20.86
N ASP A 205 14.54 -14.84 21.38
CA ASP A 205 15.43 -15.67 20.57
C ASP A 205 14.72 -16.84 19.86
N THR A 206 13.42 -17.04 20.09
CA THR A 206 12.65 -18.16 19.47
C THR A 206 11.95 -17.78 18.17
N HIS A 207 11.88 -16.49 17.82
CA HIS A 207 11.13 -16.04 16.66
C HIS A 207 12.00 -15.94 15.41
N TYR A 208 11.68 -16.71 14.36
CA TYR A 208 12.52 -16.86 13.16
C TYR A 208 12.76 -15.59 12.34
N LYS A 209 11.99 -14.52 12.58
CA LYS A 209 12.16 -13.20 11.94
C LYS A 209 13.01 -12.22 12.76
N MET A 210 13.41 -12.56 13.98
CA MET A 210 14.18 -11.68 14.87
C MET A 210 15.68 -11.97 14.73
N PHE A 211 16.45 -10.91 14.52
CA PHE A 211 17.89 -10.99 14.31
C PHE A 211 18.60 -9.99 15.22
N ASN A 212 19.87 -10.29 15.50
CA ASN A 212 20.76 -9.32 16.13
C ASN A 212 21.24 -8.29 15.12
N GLY A 213 21.63 -7.15 15.66
CA GLY A 213 22.51 -6.22 15.00
C GLY A 213 23.84 -6.86 14.55
N THR A 214 24.63 -6.14 13.79
CA THR A 214 25.98 -6.56 13.35
C THR A 214 27.06 -5.70 13.94
N ASP A 215 28.30 -6.13 13.72
CA ASP A 215 29.51 -5.45 14.13
C ASP A 215 29.57 -4.01 13.59
N GLY A 216 29.62 -3.04 14.51
CA GLY A 216 29.70 -1.61 14.22
C GLY A 216 29.37 -0.77 15.46
N THR A 217 29.53 0.56 15.38
CA THR A 217 29.18 1.47 16.50
C THR A 217 28.07 2.46 16.14
N ALA A 218 27.08 2.63 17.01
CA ALA A 218 25.98 3.58 16.87
C ALA A 218 26.43 5.04 16.86
N MET A 219 25.57 5.94 16.35
CA MET A 219 25.72 7.38 16.58
C MET A 219 25.60 7.64 18.09
N GLY A 220 26.74 7.56 18.79
CA GLY A 220 26.81 7.51 20.26
C GLY A 220 27.91 6.59 20.82
N GLY A 221 28.46 5.68 20.00
CA GLY A 221 29.62 4.83 20.36
C GLY A 221 29.28 3.41 20.84
N GLU A 222 28.00 3.01 20.84
CA GLU A 222 27.55 1.70 21.32
C GLU A 222 27.68 0.59 20.27
N ASP A 223 28.04 -0.64 20.69
CA ASP A 223 28.14 -1.78 19.78
C ASP A 223 26.76 -2.21 19.31
N TYR A 224 26.59 -2.14 18.01
CA TYR A 224 25.35 -2.41 17.36
C TYR A 224 24.92 -3.88 17.37
N SER A 225 25.83 -4.83 17.63
CA SER A 225 25.50 -6.25 17.82
C SER A 225 24.48 -6.51 18.94
N GLN A 226 24.29 -5.52 19.81
CA GLN A 226 23.33 -5.56 20.91
C GLN A 226 21.92 -5.10 20.52
N TRP A 227 21.75 -4.52 19.34
CA TRP A 227 20.45 -4.10 18.83
C TRP A 227 19.66 -5.32 18.32
N ARG A 228 18.34 -5.23 18.33
CA ARG A 228 17.47 -6.24 17.70
C ARG A 228 16.76 -5.66 16.50
N VAL A 229 16.61 -6.47 15.47
CA VAL A 229 15.88 -6.11 14.25
C VAL A 229 14.94 -7.22 13.84
N ARG A 230 13.83 -6.84 13.23
CA ARG A 230 12.92 -7.77 12.58
C ARG A 230 13.07 -7.64 11.07
N LEU A 231 13.33 -8.74 10.37
CA LEU A 231 13.48 -8.75 8.91
C LEU A 231 12.24 -9.37 8.24
N TYR A 232 12.37 -9.79 6.97
CA TYR A 232 11.28 -10.29 6.12
C TYR A 232 10.19 -9.23 5.84
N THR A 233 10.66 -8.03 5.48
CA THR A 233 9.83 -6.88 5.12
C THR A 233 8.96 -7.19 3.90
N SER A 234 7.66 -6.91 4.01
CA SER A 234 6.73 -7.16 2.91
C SER A 234 6.81 -6.07 1.84
N LYS A 235 6.37 -6.38 0.61
CA LYS A 235 6.48 -5.46 -0.54
C LYS A 235 5.74 -4.14 -0.32
N ASP A 236 4.58 -4.18 0.31
CA ASP A 236 3.78 -3.00 0.66
C ASP A 236 4.55 -2.02 1.58
N GLU A 237 5.34 -2.53 2.53
CA GLU A 237 6.22 -1.69 3.35
C GLU A 237 7.33 -1.00 2.56
N LEU A 238 7.97 -1.74 1.64
CA LEU A 238 8.94 -1.15 0.71
C LEU A 238 8.28 -0.08 -0.17
N GLY A 239 6.99 -0.28 -0.48
CA GLY A 239 6.13 0.69 -1.13
C GLY A 239 6.12 2.03 -0.42
N GLY A 240 5.68 2.03 0.84
CA GLY A 240 5.64 3.26 1.65
C GLY A 240 7.01 3.87 1.84
N TYR A 241 8.04 3.05 2.07
CA TYR A 241 9.42 3.48 2.23
C TYR A 241 9.92 4.26 1.01
N PHE A 242 9.78 3.71 -0.20
CA PHE A 242 10.17 4.39 -1.43
C PHE A 242 9.33 5.63 -1.73
N PHE A 243 8.04 5.63 -1.41
CA PHE A 243 7.20 6.82 -1.60
C PHE A 243 7.66 7.99 -0.71
N GLY A 244 7.98 7.71 0.56
CA GLY A 244 8.55 8.70 1.48
C GLY A 244 9.87 9.27 0.97
N LEU A 245 10.80 8.42 0.53
CA LEU A 245 12.08 8.86 -0.04
C LEU A 245 11.91 9.72 -1.30
N ALA A 246 11.01 9.31 -2.19
CA ALA A 246 10.73 10.01 -3.43
C ALA A 246 10.16 11.40 -3.17
N ALA A 247 9.20 11.51 -2.25
CA ALA A 247 8.65 12.80 -1.83
C ALA A 247 9.72 13.68 -1.18
N ALA A 248 10.53 13.13 -0.27
CA ALA A 248 11.57 13.90 0.40
C ALA A 248 12.64 14.41 -0.56
N ILE A 249 13.18 13.56 -1.46
CA ILE A 249 14.23 14.00 -2.39
C ILE A 249 13.74 15.00 -3.44
N LYS A 250 12.44 14.96 -3.78
CA LYS A 250 11.83 15.87 -4.77
C LYS A 250 11.36 17.18 -4.17
N LEU A 251 10.79 17.15 -2.96
CA LEU A 251 10.14 18.30 -2.33
C LEU A 251 11.01 18.98 -1.28
N ILE A 252 12.01 18.32 -0.70
CA ILE A 252 12.92 18.94 0.27
C ILE A 252 14.23 19.26 -0.44
N ASP A 253 14.25 20.42 -1.08
CA ASP A 253 15.21 20.76 -2.12
C ASP A 253 15.83 22.17 -2.02
N ASN A 254 15.45 22.99 -1.02
CA ASN A 254 15.97 24.35 -0.86
C ASN A 254 17.36 24.36 -0.19
N PRO A 255 18.44 24.74 -0.90
CA PRO A 255 19.79 24.75 -0.35
C PRO A 255 20.04 25.88 0.67
N GLU A 256 19.13 26.85 0.77
CA GLU A 256 19.26 27.99 1.69
C GLU A 256 18.69 27.70 3.09
N VAL A 257 17.91 26.62 3.24
CA VAL A 257 17.31 26.22 4.52
C VAL A 257 18.13 25.08 5.13
N GLU A 258 18.84 25.37 6.22
CA GLU A 258 19.75 24.41 6.88
C GLU A 258 19.07 23.07 7.22
N ALA A 259 17.84 23.10 7.75
CA ALA A 259 17.09 21.89 8.06
C ALA A 259 16.79 21.04 6.82
N GLU A 260 16.49 21.66 5.67
CA GLU A 260 16.29 20.93 4.41
C GLU A 260 17.59 20.27 3.92
N VAL A 261 18.72 20.96 4.06
CA VAL A 261 20.05 20.41 3.71
C VAL A 261 20.36 19.17 4.55
N GLU A 262 20.15 19.24 5.86
CA GLU A 262 20.35 18.09 6.76
C GLU A 262 19.44 16.91 6.42
N ILE A 263 18.16 17.17 6.18
CA ILE A 263 17.19 16.14 5.76
C ILE A 263 17.65 15.51 4.45
N ARG A 264 18.01 16.34 3.45
CA ARG A 264 18.43 15.87 2.14
C ARG A 264 19.69 15.03 2.21
N ASP A 265 20.64 15.36 3.08
CA ASP A 265 21.85 14.56 3.31
C ASP A 265 21.53 13.17 3.88
N ILE A 266 20.58 13.07 4.80
CA ILE A 266 20.07 11.78 5.29
C ILE A 266 19.48 11.01 4.10
N ILE A 267 18.50 11.59 3.40
CA ILE A 267 17.78 10.94 2.30
C ILE A 267 18.72 10.51 1.15
N ARG A 268 19.70 11.34 0.78
CA ARG A 268 20.72 11.01 -0.23
C ARG A 268 21.50 9.76 0.17
N LYS A 269 21.99 9.69 1.42
CA LYS A 269 22.72 8.51 1.93
C LYS A 269 21.84 7.27 1.88
N ILE A 270 20.57 7.41 2.27
CA ILE A 270 19.61 6.30 2.22
C ILE A 270 19.45 5.76 0.80
N ILE A 271 19.14 6.64 -0.15
CA ILE A 271 18.93 6.27 -1.55
C ILE A 271 20.19 5.62 -2.13
N GLY A 272 21.37 6.17 -1.83
CA GLY A 272 22.65 5.64 -2.32
C GLY A 272 22.92 4.22 -1.82
N GLN A 273 22.62 3.94 -0.55
CA GLN A 273 22.81 2.61 0.05
C GLN A 273 21.87 1.58 -0.58
N ILE A 274 20.58 1.91 -0.72
CA ILE A 274 19.60 0.99 -1.32
C ILE A 274 19.89 0.76 -2.81
N ALA A 275 20.19 1.82 -3.56
CA ALA A 275 20.50 1.72 -4.99
C ALA A 275 21.70 0.80 -5.24
N ASN A 276 22.80 1.00 -4.49
CA ASN A 276 23.97 0.13 -4.63
C ASN A 276 23.68 -1.29 -4.13
N GLY A 277 22.94 -1.46 -3.04
CA GLY A 277 22.52 -2.78 -2.55
C GLY A 277 21.78 -3.60 -3.61
N PHE A 278 20.82 -2.99 -4.32
CA PHE A 278 20.12 -3.65 -5.43
C PHE A 278 20.98 -3.86 -6.68
N LEU A 279 21.95 -2.98 -6.94
CA LEU A 279 22.87 -3.19 -8.06
C LEU A 279 23.81 -4.37 -7.81
N ASP A 280 24.33 -4.48 -6.60
CA ASP A 280 25.29 -5.53 -6.22
C ASP A 280 24.61 -6.90 -6.09
N SER A 281 23.33 -6.94 -5.72
CA SER A 281 22.51 -8.16 -5.67
C SER A 281 21.90 -8.57 -7.02
N MET A 282 22.20 -7.85 -8.10
CA MET A 282 21.53 -8.02 -9.41
C MET A 282 19.99 -7.92 -9.30
N TYR A 283 19.50 -7.04 -8.44
CA TYR A 283 18.08 -6.77 -8.16
C TYR A 283 17.32 -7.96 -7.55
N GLN A 284 18.02 -8.87 -6.87
CA GLN A 284 17.41 -9.92 -6.08
C GLN A 284 17.24 -9.44 -4.65
N GLU A 285 16.09 -9.69 -4.03
CA GLU A 285 15.97 -9.52 -2.59
C GLU A 285 16.95 -10.45 -1.86
N VAL A 286 17.38 -10.02 -0.67
CA VAL A 286 18.33 -10.76 0.14
C VAL A 286 17.76 -11.02 1.52
N HIS A 287 17.95 -12.26 1.97
CA HIS A 287 17.46 -12.78 3.23
C HIS A 287 18.19 -12.21 4.45
N GLY A 288 17.63 -12.56 5.61
CA GLY A 288 18.19 -12.37 6.93
C GLY A 288 19.52 -13.11 7.20
N ASP A 289 20.14 -13.71 6.20
CA ASP A 289 21.49 -14.28 6.24
C ASP A 289 22.46 -13.67 5.21
N GLY A 290 22.01 -12.69 4.42
CA GLY A 290 22.82 -12.03 3.40
C GLY A 290 22.81 -12.71 2.04
N ASN A 291 22.12 -13.84 1.87
CA ASN A 291 22.03 -14.54 0.59
C ASN A 291 20.82 -14.07 -0.24
N PRO A 292 20.97 -13.96 -1.58
CA PRO A 292 19.83 -13.72 -2.46
C PRO A 292 18.78 -14.83 -2.31
N CYS A 293 17.53 -14.44 -2.14
CA CYS A 293 16.43 -15.37 -1.94
C CYS A 293 15.74 -15.80 -3.24
N GLY A 294 16.15 -15.23 -4.37
CA GLY A 294 15.49 -15.41 -5.66
C GLY A 294 14.15 -14.68 -5.80
N ALA A 295 13.72 -13.93 -4.79
CA ALA A 295 12.57 -13.05 -4.90
C ALA A 295 12.96 -11.72 -5.59
N HIS A 296 12.01 -11.19 -6.36
CA HIS A 296 12.12 -9.90 -7.01
C HIS A 296 10.93 -9.01 -6.63
N LEU A 297 11.17 -7.70 -6.57
CA LEU A 297 10.16 -6.67 -6.31
C LEU A 297 9.27 -6.39 -7.54
N GLU A 298 9.06 -7.37 -8.41
CA GLU A 298 8.14 -7.22 -9.54
C GLU A 298 6.76 -6.79 -9.03
N ASN A 299 6.21 -5.79 -9.72
CA ASN A 299 4.95 -5.12 -9.43
C ASN A 299 3.77 -5.98 -9.94
N MET A 300 2.65 -6.04 -9.20
CA MET A 300 1.45 -6.73 -9.63
C MET A 300 0.84 -6.19 -10.95
N PHE A 301 0.52 -4.91 -11.09
CA PHE A 301 -0.29 -4.47 -12.26
C PHE A 301 0.41 -4.65 -13.61
N THR A 302 1.72 -4.53 -13.60
CA THR A 302 2.53 -4.49 -14.80
C THR A 302 3.38 -5.74 -14.96
N LEU A 303 3.61 -6.51 -13.89
CA LEU A 303 4.55 -7.65 -13.87
C LEU A 303 5.91 -7.25 -14.44
N THR A 304 6.31 -6.01 -14.18
CA THR A 304 7.51 -5.40 -14.75
C THR A 304 8.41 -4.74 -13.71
N GLY A 305 9.59 -4.34 -14.17
CA GLY A 305 10.66 -3.75 -13.36
C GLY A 305 10.53 -2.25 -13.12
N GLU A 306 9.31 -1.69 -13.11
CA GLU A 306 9.08 -0.24 -12.91
C GLU A 306 9.69 0.29 -11.62
N TRP A 307 9.69 -0.49 -10.56
CA TRP A 307 10.35 -0.14 -9.30
C TRP A 307 11.85 0.14 -9.48
N LYS A 308 12.53 -0.52 -10.43
CA LYS A 308 13.95 -0.28 -10.77
C LYS A 308 14.10 1.11 -11.40
N MET A 309 13.16 1.50 -12.24
CA MET A 309 13.11 2.85 -12.80
C MET A 309 12.89 3.89 -11.70
N VAL A 310 11.96 3.67 -10.77
CA VAL A 310 11.72 4.57 -9.62
C VAL A 310 12.98 4.70 -8.75
N LEU A 311 13.61 3.57 -8.40
CA LEU A 311 14.84 3.53 -7.61
C LEU A 311 15.97 4.29 -8.30
N MET A 312 16.17 4.08 -9.61
CA MET A 312 17.20 4.79 -10.36
C MET A 312 16.86 6.27 -10.54
N LYS A 313 15.58 6.67 -10.66
CA LYS A 313 15.17 8.09 -10.66
C LYS A 313 15.51 8.76 -9.33
N MET A 314 15.21 8.11 -8.20
CA MET A 314 15.63 8.60 -6.89
C MET A 314 17.16 8.75 -6.84
N ALA A 315 17.89 7.74 -7.32
CA ALA A 315 19.35 7.75 -7.33
C ALA A 315 19.95 8.87 -8.20
N THR A 316 19.33 9.22 -9.33
CA THR A 316 19.78 10.36 -10.16
C THR A 316 19.49 11.70 -9.53
N LEU A 317 18.36 11.85 -8.81
CA LEU A 317 18.07 13.06 -8.03
C LEU A 317 19.00 13.19 -6.82
N ALA A 318 19.35 12.06 -6.20
CA ALA A 318 20.23 12.00 -5.05
C ALA A 318 21.71 12.13 -5.40
N TYR A 319 22.16 11.69 -6.59
CA TYR A 319 23.55 11.76 -7.03
C TYR A 319 23.59 12.14 -8.52
N PRO A 320 23.23 13.41 -8.86
CA PRO A 320 23.18 13.86 -10.25
C PRO A 320 24.54 13.78 -10.97
N GLU A 321 25.64 13.78 -10.21
CA GLU A 321 27.00 13.61 -10.69
C GLU A 321 27.36 12.16 -11.10
N ASN A 322 26.51 11.18 -10.77
CA ASN A 322 26.77 9.77 -11.07
C ASN A 322 26.14 9.34 -12.39
N ASP A 323 26.92 9.41 -13.46
CA ASP A 323 26.50 9.04 -14.82
C ASP A 323 25.93 7.61 -14.92
N ARG A 324 26.40 6.67 -14.08
CA ARG A 324 25.90 5.28 -14.10
C ARG A 324 24.44 5.21 -13.70
N TYR A 325 24.01 5.97 -12.69
CA TYR A 325 22.60 6.02 -12.30
C TYR A 325 21.74 6.62 -13.42
N ALA A 326 22.20 7.67 -14.08
CA ALA A 326 21.49 8.27 -15.21
C ALA A 326 21.37 7.30 -16.40
N GLN A 327 22.43 6.56 -16.71
CA GLN A 327 22.41 5.53 -17.76
C GLN A 327 21.44 4.40 -17.42
N LEU A 328 21.46 3.90 -16.19
CA LEU A 328 20.54 2.85 -15.73
C LEU A 328 19.10 3.33 -15.72
N TYR A 329 18.84 4.55 -15.27
CA TYR A 329 17.51 5.17 -15.35
C TYR A 329 17.01 5.18 -16.80
N ASN A 330 17.78 5.72 -17.74
CA ASN A 330 17.43 5.76 -19.15
C ASN A 330 17.27 4.37 -19.78
N TYR A 331 18.09 3.40 -19.37
CA TYR A 331 17.96 2.00 -19.78
C TYR A 331 16.62 1.41 -19.31
N TYR A 332 16.27 1.59 -18.04
CA TYR A 332 15.00 1.08 -17.51
C TYR A 332 13.81 1.80 -18.11
N CYS A 333 13.83 3.14 -18.24
CA CYS A 333 12.82 3.86 -19.00
C CYS A 333 12.62 3.22 -20.38
N THR A 334 13.69 3.03 -21.15
CA THR A 334 13.58 2.43 -22.49
C THR A 334 13.06 0.99 -22.45
N ARG A 335 13.53 0.16 -21.51
CA ARG A 335 13.10 -1.25 -21.39
C ARG A 335 11.64 -1.37 -20.98
N GLU A 336 11.25 -0.65 -19.94
CA GLU A 336 9.87 -0.63 -19.42
C GLU A 336 8.92 -0.02 -20.46
N MET A 337 9.38 0.95 -21.26
CA MET A 337 8.63 1.50 -22.39
C MET A 337 8.19 0.45 -23.41
N TYR A 338 8.92 -0.65 -23.59
CA TYR A 338 8.51 -1.76 -24.46
C TYR A 338 7.55 -2.73 -23.75
N GLN A 339 7.66 -2.89 -22.43
CA GLN A 339 6.89 -3.85 -21.64
C GLN A 339 5.50 -3.35 -21.21
N ALA A 340 5.11 -2.10 -21.47
CA ALA A 340 3.74 -1.61 -21.31
C ALA A 340 2.66 -2.40 -22.11
N HIS A 341 3.09 -3.39 -22.91
CA HIS A 341 2.26 -4.34 -23.65
C HIS A 341 2.17 -5.74 -22.99
N SER A 342 2.78 -5.95 -21.82
CA SER A 342 2.77 -7.21 -21.08
C SER A 342 1.37 -7.56 -20.56
N PRO A 343 1.07 -8.87 -20.39
CA PRO A 343 -0.23 -9.34 -19.92
C PRO A 343 -0.51 -8.76 -18.53
N HIS A 344 -1.65 -8.07 -18.44
CA HIS A 344 -2.25 -7.60 -17.20
C HIS A 344 -2.49 -8.79 -16.26
N ILE A 345 -2.29 -8.59 -14.96
CA ILE A 345 -2.75 -9.56 -13.97
C ILE A 345 -4.26 -9.81 -14.16
N GLY A 346 -4.65 -11.07 -14.04
CA GLY A 346 -6.06 -11.44 -14.06
C GLY A 346 -6.81 -10.68 -12.98
N GLU A 347 -7.92 -10.07 -13.34
CA GLU A 347 -8.70 -9.17 -12.49
C GLU A 347 -9.13 -9.82 -11.15
N SER A 348 -9.18 -11.16 -11.08
CA SER A 348 -9.41 -11.94 -9.86
C SER A 348 -8.29 -11.80 -8.83
N ASN A 349 -7.02 -11.79 -9.28
CA ASN A 349 -5.87 -11.67 -8.38
C ASN A 349 -5.83 -10.28 -7.72
N THR A 350 -6.36 -9.23 -8.36
CA THR A 350 -6.45 -7.90 -7.73
C THR A 350 -7.28 -7.94 -6.45
N VAL A 351 -8.36 -8.74 -6.44
CA VAL A 351 -9.26 -8.84 -5.29
C VAL A 351 -8.62 -9.63 -4.16
N ASP A 352 -7.96 -10.73 -4.49
CA ASP A 352 -7.36 -11.65 -3.51
C ASP A 352 -6.04 -11.09 -2.94
N GLU A 353 -5.23 -10.42 -3.77
CA GLU A 353 -3.97 -9.80 -3.38
C GLU A 353 -4.09 -8.27 -3.22
N TYR A 354 -5.22 -7.79 -2.71
CA TYR A 354 -5.52 -6.36 -2.57
C TYR A 354 -4.36 -5.54 -1.98
N TYR A 355 -3.73 -6.04 -0.92
CA TYR A 355 -2.64 -5.37 -0.22
C TYR A 355 -1.36 -5.22 -1.06
N ALA A 356 -1.09 -6.16 -1.97
CA ALA A 356 0.05 -6.06 -2.87
C ALA A 356 -0.11 -4.92 -3.90
N ASN A 357 -1.34 -4.49 -4.19
CA ASN A 357 -1.58 -3.27 -4.98
C ASN A 357 -1.06 -2.01 -4.27
N GLY A 358 -0.96 -2.00 -2.94
CA GLY A 358 -0.43 -0.86 -2.18
C GLY A 358 1.02 -0.53 -2.55
N PHE A 359 1.85 -1.56 -2.78
CA PHE A 359 3.22 -1.38 -3.30
C PHE A 359 3.19 -0.65 -4.64
N THR A 360 2.32 -1.09 -5.55
CA THR A 360 2.20 -0.52 -6.88
C THR A 360 1.78 0.95 -6.87
N HIS A 361 0.71 1.27 -6.14
CA HIS A 361 0.21 2.65 -6.07
C HIS A 361 1.29 3.59 -5.53
N ASN A 362 2.02 3.16 -4.49
CA ASN A 362 3.16 3.91 -3.97
C ASN A 362 4.27 4.10 -5.00
N MET A 363 4.62 3.07 -5.77
CA MET A 363 5.67 3.18 -6.79
C MET A 363 5.27 4.14 -7.91
N LEU A 364 4.04 4.01 -8.40
CA LEU A 364 3.51 4.88 -9.45
C LEU A 364 3.40 6.32 -8.96
N MET A 365 2.93 6.54 -7.73
CA MET A 365 2.85 7.86 -7.12
C MET A 365 4.23 8.49 -6.93
N ALA A 366 5.19 7.72 -6.41
CA ALA A 366 6.59 8.14 -6.31
C ALA A 366 7.15 8.57 -7.67
N TYR A 367 6.89 7.80 -8.72
CA TYR A 367 7.35 8.13 -10.06
C TYR A 367 6.71 9.42 -10.62
N VAL A 368 5.39 9.52 -10.60
CA VAL A 368 4.64 10.68 -11.10
C VAL A 368 5.00 11.96 -10.34
N LEU A 369 5.32 11.86 -9.05
CA LEU A 369 5.80 12.98 -8.25
C LEU A 369 7.20 13.47 -8.69
N MET A 370 8.11 12.54 -8.98
CA MET A 370 9.51 12.85 -9.29
C MET A 370 9.78 13.19 -10.76
N GLU A 371 8.99 12.65 -11.69
CA GLU A 371 9.23 12.77 -13.13
C GLU A 371 8.63 14.06 -13.70
N ASP A 372 9.48 14.81 -14.40
CA ASP A 372 9.11 16.10 -15.01
C ASP A 372 8.83 15.96 -16.52
N ASN A 373 9.20 14.83 -17.13
CA ASN A 373 8.93 14.55 -18.54
C ASN A 373 7.45 14.17 -18.73
N PRO A 374 6.63 15.04 -19.36
CA PRO A 374 5.19 14.81 -19.49
C PRO A 374 4.85 13.58 -20.33
N THR A 375 5.70 13.22 -21.30
CA THR A 375 5.47 12.04 -22.14
C THR A 375 5.66 10.73 -21.37
N GLN A 376 6.61 10.71 -20.42
CA GLN A 376 6.80 9.55 -19.57
C GLN A 376 5.68 9.46 -18.54
N VAL A 377 5.37 10.56 -17.85
CA VAL A 377 4.27 10.66 -16.88
C VAL A 377 2.93 10.20 -17.49
N ASP A 378 2.54 10.74 -18.64
CA ASP A 378 1.28 10.37 -19.32
C ASP A 378 1.20 8.87 -19.66
N ARG A 379 2.33 8.23 -19.94
CA ARG A 379 2.36 6.79 -20.26
C ARG A 379 2.06 5.94 -19.03
N PHE A 380 2.67 6.26 -17.89
CA PHE A 380 2.43 5.56 -16.63
C PHE A 380 1.00 5.77 -16.14
N ILE A 381 0.49 7.00 -16.28
CA ILE A 381 -0.91 7.32 -15.96
C ILE A 381 -1.86 6.46 -16.81
N LYS A 382 -1.64 6.35 -18.13
CA LYS A 382 -2.49 5.54 -19.02
C LYS A 382 -2.54 4.05 -18.64
N THR A 383 -1.43 3.50 -18.15
CA THR A 383 -1.40 2.13 -17.62
C THR A 383 -2.28 2.03 -16.37
N HIS A 384 -2.14 2.96 -15.43
CA HIS A 384 -2.93 2.99 -14.21
C HIS A 384 -4.43 3.21 -14.45
N GLU A 385 -4.82 4.07 -15.40
CA GLU A 385 -6.21 4.33 -15.76
C GLU A 385 -6.98 3.07 -16.18
N ARG A 386 -6.30 2.14 -16.87
CA ARG A 386 -6.88 0.87 -17.27
C ARG A 386 -7.29 0.03 -16.07
N ASP A 387 -6.58 0.19 -14.95
CA ASP A 387 -6.68 -0.65 -13.78
C ASP A 387 -7.50 0.04 -12.67
N TYR A 388 -7.58 1.37 -12.67
CA TYR A 388 -8.39 2.15 -11.73
C TYR A 388 -9.87 1.74 -11.67
N LYS A 389 -10.43 1.22 -12.77
CA LYS A 389 -11.79 0.65 -12.80
C LYS A 389 -12.01 -0.46 -11.76
N LEU A 390 -10.96 -1.10 -11.26
CA LEU A 390 -11.01 -2.08 -10.16
C LEU A 390 -11.45 -1.39 -8.85
N PHE A 391 -10.99 -0.17 -8.63
CA PHE A 391 -11.09 0.55 -7.35
C PHE A 391 -12.17 1.64 -7.33
N ARG A 392 -12.55 2.19 -8.50
CA ARG A 392 -13.44 3.36 -8.66
C ARG A 392 -14.72 3.35 -7.82
N TYR A 393 -15.28 2.18 -7.53
CA TYR A 393 -16.55 2.04 -6.80
C TYR A 393 -16.41 1.42 -5.40
N GLN A 394 -15.19 1.36 -4.86
CA GLN A 394 -14.93 0.77 -3.55
C GLN A 394 -14.90 1.78 -2.41
N ARG A 395 -15.14 3.08 -2.68
CA ARG A 395 -15.03 4.17 -1.71
C ARG A 395 -13.69 4.10 -0.97
N ASN A 396 -12.62 4.34 -1.72
CA ASN A 396 -11.26 4.39 -1.20
C ASN A 396 -10.65 5.76 -1.49
N ALA A 397 -10.75 6.67 -0.52
CA ALA A 397 -10.28 8.05 -0.65
C ALA A 397 -8.81 8.14 -1.08
N GLN A 398 -7.96 7.20 -0.67
CA GLN A 398 -6.56 7.23 -1.02
C GLN A 398 -6.31 6.81 -2.48
N THR A 399 -6.87 5.67 -2.92
CA THR A 399 -6.74 5.25 -4.33
C THR A 399 -7.34 6.30 -5.26
N ASN A 400 -8.48 6.88 -4.87
CA ASN A 400 -9.10 7.97 -5.59
C ASN A 400 -8.20 9.22 -5.62
N ALA A 401 -7.62 9.64 -4.48
CA ALA A 401 -6.72 10.79 -4.43
C ALA A 401 -5.44 10.60 -5.25
N VAL A 402 -4.86 9.38 -5.26
CA VAL A 402 -3.73 9.04 -6.14
C VAL A 402 -4.14 9.13 -7.61
N PHE A 403 -5.32 8.61 -7.96
CA PHE A 403 -5.84 8.69 -9.30
C PHE A 403 -6.12 10.13 -9.75
N LEU A 404 -6.66 10.97 -8.85
CA LEU A 404 -6.85 12.40 -9.08
C LEU A 404 -5.49 13.11 -9.24
N ALA A 405 -4.51 12.84 -8.38
CA ALA A 405 -3.15 13.37 -8.51
C ALA A 405 -2.50 13.05 -9.87
N PHE A 406 -2.71 11.83 -10.37
CA PHE A 406 -2.27 11.43 -11.71
C PHE A 406 -2.97 12.27 -12.78
N ASN A 407 -4.30 12.43 -12.65
CA ASN A 407 -5.05 13.26 -13.58
C ASN A 407 -4.69 14.74 -13.54
N ALA A 408 -4.23 15.28 -12.40
CA ALA A 408 -3.72 16.64 -12.31
C ALA A 408 -2.34 16.81 -12.98
N LYS A 409 -1.50 15.76 -12.99
CA LYS A 409 -0.14 15.79 -13.56
C LYS A 409 -0.08 15.49 -15.05
N ARG A 410 -1.15 14.98 -15.64
CA ARG A 410 -1.18 14.61 -17.06
C ARG A 410 -1.02 15.84 -17.96
N SER A 411 -0.38 15.65 -19.11
CA SER A 411 -0.23 16.68 -20.14
C SER A 411 -1.32 16.66 -21.21
N SER A 412 -2.06 15.55 -21.32
CA SER A 412 -3.09 15.33 -22.35
C SER A 412 -4.35 14.77 -21.73
N THR A 413 -5.55 15.24 -22.09
CA THR A 413 -6.84 14.78 -21.53
C THR A 413 -7.00 13.26 -21.54
N SER A 414 -7.67 12.69 -20.54
CA SER A 414 -7.98 11.26 -20.51
C SER A 414 -8.83 10.86 -21.70
N THR A 415 -8.51 9.72 -22.28
CA THR A 415 -9.38 9.05 -23.26
C THR A 415 -10.33 8.05 -22.59
N ARG A 416 -10.19 7.81 -21.28
CA ARG A 416 -10.97 6.82 -20.52
C ARG A 416 -11.94 7.46 -19.52
N TYR A 417 -11.61 8.62 -18.97
CA TYR A 417 -12.41 9.29 -17.94
C TYR A 417 -12.66 10.75 -18.32
N ASN A 418 -13.92 11.16 -18.42
CA ASN A 418 -14.26 12.55 -18.70
C ASN A 418 -14.28 13.40 -17.41
N GLN A 419 -14.40 14.73 -17.54
CA GLN A 419 -14.36 15.64 -16.39
C GLN A 419 -15.46 15.35 -15.37
N SER A 420 -16.69 15.05 -15.81
CA SER A 420 -17.79 14.72 -14.90
C SER A 420 -17.49 13.48 -14.05
N GLU A 421 -16.76 12.51 -14.60
CA GLU A 421 -16.35 11.32 -13.85
C GLU A 421 -15.25 11.65 -12.84
N LEU A 422 -14.34 12.57 -13.17
CA LEU A 422 -13.33 13.05 -12.23
C LEU A 422 -13.95 13.86 -11.09
N ASP A 423 -14.96 14.69 -11.40
CA ASP A 423 -15.70 15.46 -10.40
C ASP A 423 -16.47 14.55 -9.43
N GLU A 424 -17.07 13.46 -9.94
CA GLU A 424 -17.72 12.42 -9.12
C GLU A 424 -16.73 11.71 -8.19
N ILE A 425 -15.53 11.37 -8.70
CA ILE A 425 -14.46 10.74 -7.90
C ILE A 425 -13.96 11.71 -6.82
N LEU A 426 -13.81 12.99 -7.16
CA LEU A 426 -13.43 14.03 -6.20
C LEU A 426 -14.48 14.16 -5.11
N HIS A 427 -15.77 14.22 -5.47
CA HIS A 427 -16.86 14.32 -4.51
C HIS A 427 -16.92 13.09 -3.58
N ASP A 428 -16.77 11.86 -4.09
CA ASP A 428 -16.67 10.65 -3.24
C ASP A 428 -15.49 10.72 -2.28
N THR A 429 -14.33 11.19 -2.76
CA THR A 429 -13.12 11.34 -1.94
C THR A 429 -13.34 12.35 -0.83
N LEU A 430 -13.90 13.52 -1.15
CA LEU A 430 -14.16 14.58 -0.19
C LEU A 430 -15.25 14.20 0.81
N ASP A 431 -16.29 13.48 0.38
CA ASP A 431 -17.34 12.97 1.28
C ASP A 431 -16.76 11.98 2.29
N GLN A 432 -15.87 11.06 1.87
CA GLN A 432 -15.17 10.17 2.78
C GLN A 432 -14.28 10.95 3.77
N LEU A 433 -13.53 11.95 3.31
CA LEU A 433 -12.72 12.78 4.20
C LEU A 433 -13.59 13.55 5.19
N TYR A 434 -14.65 14.20 4.72
CA TYR A 434 -15.59 14.94 5.55
C TYR A 434 -16.23 14.05 6.63
N GLN A 435 -16.56 12.79 6.33
CA GLN A 435 -17.11 11.89 7.35
C GLN A 435 -16.18 11.72 8.57
N PHE A 436 -14.87 11.89 8.44
CA PHE A 436 -13.96 11.86 9.60
C PHE A 436 -14.17 13.02 10.59
N THR A 437 -14.87 14.11 10.23
CA THR A 437 -15.24 15.15 11.21
C THR A 437 -16.25 14.64 12.24
N ALA A 438 -17.14 13.74 11.82
CA ALA A 438 -18.10 13.07 12.71
C ALA A 438 -17.56 11.78 13.34
N TYR A 439 -16.62 11.12 12.65
CA TYR A 439 -15.98 9.86 13.02
C TYR A 439 -14.46 10.01 13.07
N PRO A 440 -13.92 10.89 13.94
CA PRO A 440 -12.50 11.17 13.94
C PRO A 440 -11.70 9.93 14.37
N ILE A 441 -10.52 9.77 13.77
CA ILE A 441 -9.60 8.66 14.03
C ILE A 441 -9.09 8.70 15.48
N TYR A 442 -9.21 9.87 16.11
CA TYR A 442 -9.00 10.07 17.51
C TYR A 442 -10.24 10.73 18.11
N ASP A 443 -10.60 10.38 19.32
CA ASP A 443 -11.31 11.27 20.23
C ASP A 443 -10.92 10.88 21.66
N ASP A 444 -11.31 11.71 22.62
CA ASP A 444 -11.10 11.46 24.04
C ASP A 444 -12.10 10.39 24.59
N SER A 445 -12.86 9.75 23.71
CA SER A 445 -14.05 8.95 23.99
C SER A 445 -14.22 7.75 23.05
N TYR A 446 -13.22 6.88 22.95
CA TYR A 446 -13.26 5.62 22.18
C TYR A 446 -12.99 5.70 20.66
N GLY A 447 -12.34 6.75 20.17
CA GLY A 447 -11.91 6.89 18.77
C GLY A 447 -13.04 6.63 17.78
N GLY A 448 -14.25 7.18 18.03
CA GLY A 448 -15.43 6.96 17.18
C GLY A 448 -15.95 5.52 17.08
N ALA A 449 -15.40 4.55 17.80
CA ALA A 449 -15.83 3.14 17.76
C ALA A 449 -17.26 2.93 18.30
N ASP A 450 -17.72 3.79 19.20
CA ASP A 450 -19.10 3.84 19.69
C ASP A 450 -20.09 4.34 18.63
N LYS A 451 -19.61 5.06 17.62
CA LYS A 451 -20.39 5.55 16.48
C LYS A 451 -20.33 4.59 15.27
N ALA A 452 -19.40 3.65 15.25
CA ALA A 452 -19.25 2.70 14.13
C ALA A 452 -20.53 1.88 13.91
N VAL A 453 -20.90 1.71 12.64
CA VAL A 453 -22.15 1.06 12.21
C VAL A 453 -21.82 -0.28 11.55
N ARG A 454 -22.54 -1.33 11.94
CA ARG A 454 -22.45 -2.62 11.25
C ARG A 454 -23.36 -2.66 10.04
N ARG A 455 -22.92 -3.39 9.02
CA ARG A 455 -23.72 -3.65 7.81
C ARG A 455 -25.05 -4.33 8.14
N GLU A 456 -25.04 -5.24 9.12
CA GLU A 456 -26.22 -5.95 9.61
C GLU A 456 -27.22 -5.02 10.29
N ASP A 457 -26.74 -3.97 10.97
CA ASP A 457 -27.59 -3.00 11.67
C ASP A 457 -28.37 -2.11 10.67
N LEU A 458 -27.83 -1.92 9.45
CA LEU A 458 -28.51 -1.20 8.37
C LEU A 458 -29.52 -2.07 7.60
N GLY A 459 -29.26 -3.38 7.49
CA GLY A 459 -30.14 -4.34 6.83
C GLY A 459 -30.40 -4.04 5.35
N GLY A 460 -31.43 -4.66 4.78
CA GLY A 460 -31.90 -4.34 3.43
C GLY A 460 -30.86 -4.55 2.33
N ASP A 461 -30.68 -3.52 1.51
CA ASP A 461 -29.76 -3.52 0.36
C ASP A 461 -28.27 -3.63 0.76
N TRP A 462 -27.92 -3.22 1.98
CA TRP A 462 -26.56 -3.37 2.52
C TRP A 462 -26.14 -4.82 2.71
N MET A 463 -27.09 -5.75 2.85
CA MET A 463 -26.83 -7.18 3.05
C MET A 463 -26.84 -8.00 1.75
N ILE A 464 -27.05 -7.36 0.59
CA ILE A 464 -27.11 -8.07 -0.68
C ILE A 464 -25.70 -8.46 -1.11
N LEU A 465 -25.47 -9.77 -1.27
CA LEU A 465 -24.24 -10.34 -1.80
C LEU A 465 -24.22 -10.27 -3.33
N ASP A 466 -23.01 -10.27 -3.88
CA ASP A 466 -22.78 -10.42 -5.31
C ASP A 466 -23.39 -11.75 -5.81
N PRO A 467 -24.37 -11.71 -6.74
CA PRO A 467 -24.97 -12.92 -7.27
C PRO A 467 -23.96 -13.83 -7.98
N LYS A 468 -22.83 -13.30 -8.46
CA LYS A 468 -21.78 -14.10 -9.10
C LYS A 468 -21.01 -14.93 -8.07
N ILE A 469 -20.65 -14.34 -6.92
CA ILE A 469 -20.09 -15.09 -5.78
C ILE A 469 -21.05 -16.20 -5.36
N GLN A 470 -22.33 -15.89 -5.15
CA GLN A 470 -23.32 -16.89 -4.74
C GLN A 470 -23.49 -18.01 -5.77
N LYS A 471 -23.51 -17.67 -7.07
CA LYS A 471 -23.55 -18.63 -8.19
C LYS A 471 -22.37 -19.60 -8.11
N TRP A 472 -21.15 -19.09 -7.92
CA TRP A 472 -19.95 -19.92 -7.90
C TRP A 472 -19.81 -20.74 -6.63
N LYS A 473 -20.15 -20.19 -5.45
CA LYS A 473 -20.31 -20.96 -4.22
C LYS A 473 -21.24 -22.16 -4.45
N ASN A 474 -22.43 -21.90 -4.99
CA ASN A 474 -23.40 -22.95 -5.28
C ASN A 474 -22.87 -24.00 -6.28
N PHE A 475 -22.10 -23.56 -7.27
CA PHE A 475 -21.45 -24.46 -8.23
C PHE A 475 -20.44 -25.39 -7.53
N PHE A 476 -19.48 -24.86 -6.78
CA PHE A 476 -18.50 -25.69 -6.08
C PHE A 476 -19.14 -26.53 -4.98
N ASP A 477 -20.17 -26.02 -4.31
CA ASP A 477 -20.79 -26.69 -3.18
C ASP A 477 -21.75 -27.82 -3.58
N TYR A 478 -22.53 -27.61 -4.63
CA TYR A 478 -23.65 -28.50 -4.95
C TYR A 478 -23.56 -29.17 -6.33
N ASN A 479 -22.81 -28.60 -7.29
CA ASN A 479 -22.69 -29.20 -8.62
C ASN A 479 -21.69 -30.38 -8.62
N PRO A 480 -22.02 -31.57 -9.18
CA PRO A 480 -21.09 -32.70 -9.24
C PRO A 480 -19.76 -32.40 -9.94
N ILE A 481 -19.78 -31.56 -11.00
CA ILE A 481 -18.57 -31.12 -11.70
C ILE A 481 -17.82 -30.12 -10.82
N GLY A 482 -18.51 -29.14 -10.24
CA GLY A 482 -17.90 -28.14 -9.37
C GLY A 482 -17.19 -28.75 -8.16
N LYS A 483 -17.76 -29.81 -7.56
CA LYS A 483 -17.12 -30.55 -6.46
C LYS A 483 -15.74 -31.12 -6.82
N LEU A 484 -15.53 -31.54 -8.06
CA LEU A 484 -14.22 -32.04 -8.53
C LEU A 484 -13.16 -30.94 -8.56
N PHE A 485 -13.59 -29.68 -8.60
CA PHE A 485 -12.72 -28.51 -8.71
C PHE A 485 -12.69 -27.65 -7.44
N ARG A 486 -13.17 -28.16 -6.29
CA ARG A 486 -13.13 -27.43 -5.01
C ARG A 486 -11.73 -27.04 -4.54
N TRP A 487 -10.70 -27.74 -5.01
CA TRP A 487 -9.31 -27.37 -4.75
C TRP A 487 -8.92 -26.01 -5.37
N LEU A 488 -9.65 -25.51 -6.38
CA LEU A 488 -9.41 -24.18 -6.94
C LEU A 488 -9.65 -23.07 -5.91
N PRO A 489 -10.87 -22.90 -5.34
CA PRO A 489 -11.09 -21.89 -4.30
C PRO A 489 -10.55 -22.28 -2.93
N GLY A 490 -10.30 -23.56 -2.66
CA GLY A 490 -9.90 -24.03 -1.31
C GLY A 490 -8.39 -24.18 -1.09
N GLU A 491 -7.59 -24.32 -2.15
CA GLU A 491 -6.15 -24.57 -2.04
C GLU A 491 -5.33 -23.66 -2.97
N LEU A 492 -5.82 -23.38 -4.18
CA LEU A 492 -5.07 -22.58 -5.16
C LEU A 492 -5.22 -21.08 -4.95
N MET A 493 -6.42 -20.57 -4.69
CA MET A 493 -6.63 -19.16 -4.35
C MET A 493 -7.69 -19.04 -3.25
N ASP A 494 -7.17 -18.99 -2.02
CA ASP A 494 -7.96 -18.78 -0.82
C ASP A 494 -8.61 -17.38 -0.86
N GLY A 495 -9.83 -17.25 -0.36
CA GLY A 495 -10.58 -15.98 -0.34
C GLY A 495 -11.26 -15.55 -1.66
N MET A 496 -11.04 -16.25 -2.78
CA MET A 496 -11.64 -15.86 -4.09
C MET A 496 -13.18 -15.90 -4.10
N LEU A 497 -13.78 -16.71 -3.21
CA LEU A 497 -15.21 -16.84 -3.02
C LEU A 497 -15.66 -16.22 -1.69
N ASP A 498 -14.87 -15.35 -1.06
CA ASP A 498 -15.34 -14.64 0.12
C ASP A 498 -16.61 -13.82 -0.21
N ASP A 499 -17.47 -13.65 0.80
CA ASP A 499 -18.69 -12.87 0.63
C ASP A 499 -18.35 -11.43 0.20
N ARG A 500 -18.85 -11.01 -0.97
CA ARG A 500 -18.68 -9.65 -1.50
C ARG A 500 -20.03 -8.98 -1.53
N TYR A 501 -20.19 -7.87 -0.81
CA TYR A 501 -21.45 -7.14 -0.77
C TYR A 501 -21.56 -6.15 -1.93
N LEU A 502 -22.78 -5.92 -2.43
CA LEU A 502 -23.02 -5.01 -3.54
C LEU A 502 -22.78 -3.54 -3.19
N LYS A 503 -23.12 -3.08 -1.98
CA LYS A 503 -22.78 -1.71 -1.53
C LYS A 503 -21.36 -1.65 -0.94
N PRO A 504 -20.47 -0.71 -1.34
CA PRO A 504 -19.17 -0.50 -0.69
C PRO A 504 -19.35 -0.06 0.77
N ARG A 505 -18.34 -0.28 1.61
CA ARG A 505 -18.35 0.23 3.00
C ARG A 505 -18.18 1.76 3.01
N THR A 506 -18.80 2.43 3.97
CA THR A 506 -18.58 3.86 4.29
C THR A 506 -17.59 4.01 5.45
N VAL A 507 -17.11 5.24 5.72
CA VAL A 507 -16.16 5.51 6.81
C VAL A 507 -16.67 5.00 8.16
N SER A 508 -17.97 5.13 8.41
CA SER A 508 -18.63 4.62 9.61
C SER A 508 -18.65 3.08 9.74
N MET A 509 -18.41 2.33 8.66
CA MET A 509 -18.38 0.86 8.66
C MET A 509 -16.96 0.31 8.68
N TYR A 510 -15.98 1.12 8.31
CA TYR A 510 -14.60 0.79 8.58
C TYR A 510 -14.36 0.96 10.07
N ARG A 511 -13.53 0.10 10.62
CA ARG A 511 -13.07 0.38 11.97
C ARG A 511 -12.16 1.60 11.86
N VAL A 512 -12.26 2.46 12.86
CA VAL A 512 -11.35 3.60 12.97
C VAL A 512 -9.87 3.16 12.99
N ASP A 513 -9.64 1.92 13.43
CA ASP A 513 -8.33 1.27 13.45
C ASP A 513 -7.98 0.48 12.17
N THR A 514 -8.97 0.01 11.41
CA THR A 514 -8.81 -0.63 10.09
C THR A 514 -9.05 0.40 9.00
N PHE A 515 -7.99 1.13 8.75
CA PHE A 515 -7.83 2.12 7.73
C PHE A 515 -8.40 1.78 6.35
N ILE A 516 -8.79 2.81 5.60
CA ILE A 516 -9.25 2.72 4.20
C ILE A 516 -8.12 2.16 3.29
N TRP A 517 -6.83 2.32 3.68
CA TRP A 517 -5.68 1.59 3.12
C TRP A 517 -5.64 0.11 3.54
N ASN A 518 -5.84 -0.16 4.83
CA ASN A 518 -5.50 -1.42 5.51
C ASN A 518 -6.66 -2.43 5.55
N SER A 519 -7.83 -2.05 5.03
CA SER A 519 -8.96 -2.94 4.86
C SER A 519 -9.09 -3.30 3.40
N ASN A 520 -9.15 -4.59 3.10
CA ASN A 520 -9.59 -5.03 1.79
C ASN A 520 -11.09 -4.69 1.63
N PRO A 521 -11.49 -3.77 0.73
CA PRO A 521 -12.89 -3.38 0.57
C PRO A 521 -13.76 -4.50 0.02
N TYR A 522 -13.14 -5.56 -0.53
CA TYR A 522 -13.81 -6.76 -1.02
C TYR A 522 -14.00 -7.82 0.06
N SER A 523 -13.36 -7.70 1.24
CA SER A 523 -13.51 -8.67 2.32
C SER A 523 -14.80 -8.44 3.11
N PRO A 524 -15.58 -9.50 3.39
CA PRO A 524 -16.70 -9.44 4.32
C PRO A 524 -16.21 -9.36 5.77
N THR A 525 -15.01 -9.89 6.04
CA THR A 525 -14.49 -10.09 7.39
C THR A 525 -13.58 -8.94 7.79
N ASP A 526 -14.19 -7.99 8.48
CA ASP A 526 -13.56 -7.36 9.64
C ASP A 526 -14.63 -7.32 10.71
N ASN A 527 -14.66 -8.35 11.55
CA ASN A 527 -15.52 -8.31 12.72
C ASN A 527 -15.09 -7.06 13.50
N ILE A 528 -15.96 -6.04 13.62
CA ILE A 528 -15.68 -4.81 14.38
C ILE A 528 -15.13 -5.13 15.79
N TRP A 529 -15.39 -6.34 16.29
CA TRP A 529 -14.99 -6.86 17.59
C TRP A 529 -13.69 -7.71 17.66
N SER A 530 -13.10 -8.18 16.57
CA SER A 530 -11.98 -9.16 16.65
C SER A 530 -10.60 -8.62 17.05
N PHE A 531 -10.39 -7.30 17.15
CA PHE A 531 -9.12 -6.71 17.60
C PHE A 531 -9.24 -5.43 18.43
N ILE A 532 -10.42 -4.80 18.56
CA ILE A 532 -10.61 -3.73 19.55
C ILE A 532 -10.57 -4.37 20.94
N ARG A 533 -9.43 -4.29 21.62
CA ARG A 533 -9.39 -4.60 23.05
C ARG A 533 -10.04 -3.45 23.81
N ARG A 534 -11.38 -3.46 23.85
CA ARG A 534 -12.19 -2.58 24.70
C ARG A 534 -11.80 -2.82 26.16
N SER A 535 -11.22 -1.81 26.79
CA SER A 535 -11.08 -1.73 28.24
C SER A 535 -11.62 -0.38 28.69
N SER A 536 -12.18 -0.32 29.89
CA SER A 536 -12.48 0.94 30.57
C SER A 536 -11.25 1.83 30.75
N ASP A 537 -10.05 1.26 30.59
CA ASP A 537 -8.81 1.86 31.05
C ASP A 537 -7.94 2.39 29.90
N TYR A 538 -8.17 2.01 28.63
CA TYR A 538 -7.35 2.49 27.51
C TYR A 538 -8.06 2.50 26.13
N VAL A 539 -7.53 3.31 25.21
CA VAL A 539 -7.96 3.48 23.81
C VAL A 539 -6.75 3.29 22.89
N GLU A 540 -6.94 2.61 21.76
CA GLU A 540 -5.93 2.47 20.72
C GLU A 540 -5.96 3.68 19.78
N GLU A 541 -4.81 4.33 19.60
CA GLU A 541 -4.59 5.43 18.66
C GLU A 541 -3.88 4.92 17.40
N ARG A 542 -4.28 5.45 16.24
CA ARG A 542 -3.62 5.31 14.93
C ARG A 542 -3.19 6.69 14.41
N ILE A 543 -2.26 6.73 13.44
CA ILE A 543 -1.60 7.97 12.92
C ILE A 543 -2.43 8.89 12.03
N GLY A 544 -3.64 8.52 11.62
CA GLY A 544 -4.49 9.40 10.82
C GLY A 544 -4.15 9.53 9.32
N ILE A 545 -3.10 8.87 8.80
CA ILE A 545 -2.73 8.81 7.37
C ILE A 545 -3.82 8.50 6.29
N SER A 546 -5.01 8.00 6.64
CA SER A 546 -6.16 7.69 5.74
C SER A 546 -6.91 8.95 5.46
N TYR A 547 -6.74 9.90 6.36
CA TYR A 547 -7.20 11.24 6.25
C TYR A 547 -6.08 12.10 5.68
N THR A 548 -4.92 12.16 6.36
CA THR A 548 -3.88 13.15 6.02
C THR A 548 -3.26 12.93 4.64
N LEU A 549 -2.95 11.71 4.22
CA LEU A 549 -2.36 11.47 2.90
C LEU A 549 -3.30 11.90 1.75
N PRO A 550 -4.53 11.37 1.63
CA PRO A 550 -5.46 11.83 0.59
C PRO A 550 -5.78 13.32 0.71
N TYR A 551 -5.98 13.85 1.91
CA TYR A 551 -6.24 15.28 2.12
C TYR A 551 -5.12 16.17 1.56
N TYR A 552 -3.86 15.91 1.95
CA TYR A 552 -2.73 16.72 1.47
C TYR A 552 -2.38 16.45 0.00
N LEU A 553 -2.68 15.26 -0.55
CA LEU A 553 -2.62 15.03 -2.00
C LEU A 553 -3.62 15.95 -2.73
N LEU A 554 -4.88 15.98 -2.30
CA LEU A 554 -5.88 16.88 -2.90
C LEU A 554 -5.47 18.35 -2.78
N LYS A 555 -4.97 18.77 -1.60
CA LYS A 555 -4.47 20.14 -1.36
C LYS A 555 -3.32 20.48 -2.30
N TYR A 556 -2.30 19.63 -2.40
CA TYR A 556 -1.11 19.86 -3.21
C TYR A 556 -1.37 19.88 -4.72
N TYR A 557 -2.33 19.10 -5.19
CA TYR A 557 -2.74 19.08 -6.59
C TYR A 557 -3.86 20.08 -6.92
N GLY A 558 -4.21 20.98 -6.00
CA GLY A 558 -5.12 22.10 -6.24
C GLY A 558 -6.61 21.72 -6.26
N TYR A 559 -6.99 20.54 -5.77
CA TYR A 559 -8.39 20.09 -5.75
C TYR A 559 -9.21 20.71 -4.62
N LEU A 560 -8.55 21.31 -3.62
CA LEU A 560 -9.20 22.05 -2.53
C LEU A 560 -9.22 23.56 -2.78
N GLU A 561 -8.48 24.06 -3.77
CA GLU A 561 -8.41 25.48 -4.08
C GLU A 561 -9.70 25.94 -4.78
N GLY A 562 -10.43 26.89 -4.18
CA GLY A 562 -11.63 27.47 -4.78
C GLY A 562 -12.93 26.70 -4.52
N LEU A 563 -12.88 25.65 -3.68
CA LEU A 563 -14.04 25.12 -2.96
C LEU A 563 -14.40 26.02 -1.78
#